data_AF-A0A069I1L1-F1
#
_entry.id   AF-A0A069I1L1-F1
#
_cell.length_a   1.000
_cell.length_b   1.000
_cell.length_c   1.000
_cell.angle_alpha   90.00
_cell.angle_beta   90.00
_cell.angle_gamma   90.00
#
_symmetry.space_group_name_H-M   'P 1'
#
loop_
_entity.id
_entity.type
_entity.pdbx_description
1 polymer ?
#
loop_
_entity_poly.entity_id
_entity_poly.type
_entity_poly.pdbx_seq_one_letter_code
_entity_poly.pdbx_strand_id
1 'polypeptide(L)'
;MTFSPERLQLAHERFLADNPEVVALLKVITERHARAVGMSVEAFQRSELERAISREARLRRLTVDELLLVYLGERAAPAPRR
;
A
#
# COMPACT_ATOMS: atom_id res chain seq x y z
N MET A 1 -15.28 -1.64 4.54
CA MET A 1 -15.19 -1.66 6.01
C MET A 1 -14.35 -0.45 6.45
N THR A 2 -14.49 0.06 7.67
CA THR A 2 -13.63 1.17 8.15
C THR A 2 -12.61 0.62 9.14
N PHE A 3 -11.32 0.69 8.81
CA PHE A 3 -10.24 0.35 9.73
C PHE A 3 -10.03 1.48 10.74
N SER A 4 -9.66 1.15 11.98
CA SER A 4 -9.14 2.16 12.89
C SER A 4 -7.79 2.70 12.36
N PRO A 5 -7.39 3.93 12.71
CA PRO A 5 -6.11 4.50 12.26
C PRO A 5 -4.91 3.59 12.58
N GLU A 6 -4.89 2.98 13.77
CA GLU A 6 -3.81 2.11 14.24
C GLU A 6 -3.75 0.82 13.41
N ARG A 7 -4.92 0.26 13.06
CA ARG A 7 -5.00 -0.94 12.22
C ARG A 7 -4.57 -0.64 10.79
N LEU A 8 -4.98 0.50 10.25
CA LEU A 8 -4.56 0.92 8.92
C LEU A 8 -3.03 1.11 8.86
N GLN A 9 -2.47 1.77 9.88
CA GLN A 9 -1.03 1.95 9.99
C GLN A 9 -0.29 0.61 10.07
N LEU A 10 -0.72 -0.31 10.93
CA LEU A 10 -0.11 -1.63 11.05
C LEU A 10 -0.17 -2.42 9.73
N ALA A 11 -1.29 -2.35 9.02
CA ALA A 11 -1.45 -3.01 7.72
C ALA A 11 -0.48 -2.42 6.68
N HIS A 12 -0.32 -1.09 6.65
CA HIS A 12 0.64 -0.43 5.76
C HIS A 12 2.09 -0.79 6.09
N GLU A 13 2.46 -0.83 7.37
CA GLU A 13 3.81 -1.21 7.80
C GLU A 13 4.15 -2.64 7.36
N ARG A 14 3.22 -3.59 7.53
CA ARG A 14 3.39 -4.97 7.07
C ARG A 14 3.41 -5.09 5.55
N PHE A 15 2.57 -4.34 4.85
CA PHE A 15 2.61 -4.26 3.39
C PHE A 15 3.99 -3.77 2.90
N LEU A 16 4.53 -2.70 3.49
CA LEU A 16 5.84 -2.17 3.11
C LEU A 16 6.98 -3.12 3.46
N ALA A 17 6.86 -3.90 4.53
CA ALA A 17 7.84 -4.94 4.88
C ALA A 17 7.91 -6.05 3.83
N ASP A 18 6.76 -6.46 3.28
CA ASP A 18 6.66 -7.51 2.25
C ASP A 18 6.94 -6.99 0.83
N ASN A 19 6.93 -5.67 0.60
CA ASN A 19 7.08 -5.04 -0.72
C ASN A 19 8.17 -3.94 -0.69
N PRO A 20 9.47 -4.31 -0.53
CA PRO A 20 10.57 -3.36 -0.36
C PRO A 20 10.80 -2.45 -1.58
N GLU A 21 10.38 -2.86 -2.76
CA GLU A 21 10.40 -2.04 -3.98
C GLU A 21 9.47 -0.82 -3.87
N VAL A 22 8.36 -0.93 -3.13
CA VAL A 22 7.49 0.22 -2.86
C VAL A 22 8.19 1.20 -1.92
N VAL A 23 8.90 0.71 -0.90
CA VAL A 23 9.70 1.58 -0.02
C VAL A 23 10.76 2.34 -0.82
N ALA A 24 11.45 1.65 -1.74
CA ALA A 24 12.44 2.29 -2.62
C ALA A 24 11.80 3.37 -3.50
N LEU A 25 10.63 3.09 -4.11
CA LEU A 25 9.87 4.05 -4.88
C LEU A 25 9.51 5.30 -4.06
N LEU A 26 8.98 5.11 -2.85
CA LEU A 26 8.55 6.24 -2.00
C LEU A 26 9.73 7.13 -1.57
N LYS A 27 10.92 6.55 -1.37
CA LYS A 27 12.14 7.28 -1.01
C LYS A 27 12.71 8.13 -2.15
N VAL A 28 12.49 7.75 -3.41
CA VAL A 28 12.97 8.53 -4.57
C VAL A 28 11.99 9.63 -4.98
N ILE A 29 10.82 9.72 -4.36
CA ILE A 29 9.90 10.84 -4.56
C ILE A 29 10.54 12.11 -4.01
N THR A 30 10.63 13.14 -4.85
CA THR A 30 11.24 14.43 -4.54
C THR A 30 10.19 15.53 -4.65
N GLU A 31 10.52 16.74 -4.18
CA GLU A 31 9.67 17.91 -4.41
C GLU A 31 9.35 18.15 -5.88
N ARG A 32 10.31 17.92 -6.80
CA ARG A 32 10.08 18.09 -8.24
C ARG A 32 8.96 17.17 -8.73
N HIS A 33 8.97 15.91 -8.27
CA HIS A 33 7.94 14.94 -8.64
C HIS A 33 6.57 15.36 -8.08
N ALA A 34 6.52 15.78 -6.82
CA ALA A 34 5.28 16.21 -6.17
C ALA A 34 4.70 17.49 -6.79
N ARG A 35 5.54 18.48 -7.11
CA ARG A 35 5.13 19.71 -7.81
C ARG A 35 4.56 19.43 -9.20
N ALA A 36 5.12 18.47 -9.93
CA ALA A 36 4.63 18.10 -11.26
C ALA A 36 3.17 17.58 -11.25
N VAL A 37 2.71 17.05 -10.10
CA VAL A 37 1.33 16.59 -9.90
C VAL A 37 0.52 17.50 -8.98
N GLY A 38 1.04 18.67 -8.61
CA GLY A 38 0.34 19.66 -7.77
C GLY A 38 0.15 19.23 -6.31
N MET A 39 1.02 18.36 -5.78
CA MET A 39 0.91 17.81 -4.42
C MET A 39 2.14 18.18 -3.57
N SER A 40 2.00 18.08 -2.23
CA SER A 40 3.16 17.99 -1.34
C SER A 40 3.85 16.62 -1.50
N VAL A 41 5.12 16.54 -1.10
CA VAL A 41 5.87 15.26 -1.14
C VAL A 41 5.14 14.18 -0.35
N GLU A 42 4.68 14.50 0.85
CA GLU A 42 3.94 13.57 1.72
C GLU A 42 2.62 13.10 1.10
N ALA A 43 1.85 14.02 0.51
CA ALA A 43 0.61 13.68 -0.17
C ALA A 43 0.87 12.79 -1.39
N PHE A 44 1.93 13.06 -2.15
CA PHE A 44 2.28 12.26 -3.30
C PHE A 44 2.79 10.87 -2.89
N GLN A 45 3.61 10.77 -1.85
CA GLN A 45 4.02 9.49 -1.26
C GLN A 45 2.82 8.66 -0.80
N ARG A 46 1.84 9.28 -0.13
CA ARG A 46 0.60 8.61 0.28
C ARG A 46 -0.19 8.09 -0.93
N SER A 47 -0.34 8.89 -1.97
CA SER A 47 -1.03 8.46 -3.19
C SER A 47 -0.32 7.29 -3.87
N GLU A 48 1.02 7.30 -3.93
CA GLU A 48 1.78 6.19 -4.51
C GLU A 48 1.71 4.91 -3.66
N LEU A 49 1.67 5.04 -2.34
CA LEU A 49 1.41 3.91 -1.44
C LEU A 49 0.02 3.29 -1.72
N GLU A 50 -1.04 4.11 -1.78
CA GLU A 50 -2.40 3.66 -2.09
C GLU A 50 -2.50 2.98 -3.47
N ARG A 51 -1.79 3.52 -4.47
CA ARG A 51 -1.69 2.92 -5.80
C ARG A 51 -0.97 1.58 -5.76
N ALA A 52 0.11 1.45 -4.99
CA ALA A 52 0.82 0.20 -4.81
C ALA A 52 -0.05 -0.87 -4.16
N ILE A 53 -0.75 -0.53 -3.06
CA ILE A 53 -1.71 -1.42 -2.39
C ILE A 53 -2.82 -1.85 -3.37
N SER A 54 -3.36 -0.91 -4.15
CA SER A 54 -4.41 -1.21 -5.14
C SER A 54 -3.92 -2.15 -6.25
N ARG A 55 -2.68 -1.99 -6.72
CA ARG A 55 -2.06 -2.89 -7.70
C ARG A 55 -1.88 -4.29 -7.10
N GLU A 56 -1.37 -4.38 -5.88
CA GLU A 56 -1.15 -5.66 -5.22
C GLU A 56 -2.47 -6.41 -4.96
N ALA A 57 -3.50 -5.68 -4.54
CA ALA A 57 -4.84 -6.23 -4.34
C ALA A 57 -5.35 -6.83 -5.66
N ARG A 58 -5.23 -6.09 -6.77
CA ARG A 58 -5.60 -6.56 -8.10
C ARG A 58 -4.81 -7.80 -8.54
N LEU A 59 -3.50 -7.84 -8.31
CA LEU A 59 -2.65 -9.00 -8.65
C LEU A 59 -3.11 -10.26 -7.90
N ARG A 60 -3.47 -10.11 -6.62
CA ARG A 60 -3.98 -11.20 -5.77
C ARG A 60 -5.47 -11.48 -5.93
N ARG A 61 -6.17 -10.75 -6.82
CA ARG A 61 -7.63 -10.80 -7.02
C ARG A 61 -8.42 -10.55 -5.73
N LEU A 62 -7.92 -9.63 -4.92
CA LEU A 62 -8.54 -9.14 -3.69
C LEU A 62 -9.00 -7.69 -3.89
N THR A 63 -9.99 -7.27 -3.12
CA THR A 63 -10.21 -5.84 -2.88
C THR A 63 -9.13 -5.29 -1.94
N VAL A 64 -8.97 -3.97 -1.89
CA VAL A 64 -8.01 -3.33 -0.98
C VAL A 64 -8.29 -3.73 0.47
N ASP A 65 -9.55 -3.67 0.91
CA ASP A 65 -9.95 -4.07 2.26
C ASP A 65 -9.54 -5.52 2.57
N GLU A 66 -9.76 -6.44 1.62
CA GLU A 66 -9.38 -7.84 1.81
C GLU A 66 -7.88 -8.04 1.87
N LEU A 67 -7.11 -7.32 1.05
CA LEU A 67 -5.65 -7.34 1.10
C LEU A 67 -5.15 -6.83 2.46
N LEU A 68 -5.70 -5.73 2.96
CA LEU A 68 -5.32 -5.18 4.27
C LEU A 68 -5.64 -6.17 5.40
N LEU A 69 -6.77 -6.87 5.34
CA LEU A 69 -7.09 -7.94 6.29
C LEU A 69 -6.08 -9.11 6.23
N VAL A 70 -5.57 -9.45 5.04
CA VAL A 70 -4.49 -10.44 4.90
C VAL A 70 -3.22 -9.97 5.61
N TYR A 71 -2.79 -8.73 5.40
CA TYR A 71 -1.61 -8.18 6.08
C TYR A 71 -1.83 -8.04 7.59
N LEU A 72 -3.06 -7.82 8.05
CA LEU A 72 -3.39 -7.85 9.48
C LEU A 72 -3.35 -9.27 10.08
N GLY A 73 -3.31 -10.31 9.25
CA GLY A 73 -3.40 -11.72 9.69
C GLY A 73 -4.82 -12.15 10.02
N GLU A 74 -5.82 -11.35 9.64
CA GLU A 74 -7.24 -11.59 9.92
C GLU A 74 -7.94 -12.32 8.78
N ARG A 75 -7.25 -12.48 7.64
CA ARG A 75 -7.71 -13.26 6.50
C ARG A 75 -6.56 -14.10 5.96
N ALA A 76 -6.86 -15.33 5.56
CA ALA A 76 -5.89 -16.17 4.87
C ALA A 76 -5.57 -15.56 3.49
N ALA A 77 -4.28 -15.52 3.15
CA ALA A 77 -3.86 -15.19 1.80
C ALA A 77 -4.43 -16.22 0.81
N PRO A 78 -4.90 -15.80 -0.37
CA PRO A 78 -5.36 -16.74 -1.39
C PRO A 78 -4.21 -17.68 -1.77
N ALA A 79 -4.52 -18.97 -1.94
CA ALA A 79 -3.52 -19.95 -2.31
C ALA A 79 -2.85 -19.59 -3.66
N PRO A 80 -1.52 -19.72 -3.79
CA PRO A 80 -0.84 -19.50 -5.05
C PRO A 80 -1.38 -20.51 -6.07
N ARG A 81 -1.87 -20.01 -7.21
CA ARG A 81 -2.27 -20.89 -8.32
C ARG A 81 -1.00 -21.43 -8.96
N ARG A 82 -0.82 -22.74 -8.88
CA ARG A 82 0.14 -23.50 -9.68
C ARG A 82 -0.28 -23.49 -11.15
#